data_AF-A0A843GYL2-F1
#
_entry.id   AF-A0A843GYL2-F1
#
_cell.length_a   1.000
_cell.length_b   1.000
_cell.length_c   1.000
_cell.angle_alpha   90.00
_cell.angle_beta   90.00
_cell.angle_gamma   90.00
#
_symmetry.space_group_name_H-M   'P 1'
#
loop_
_entity.id
_entity.type
_entity.pdbx_description
1 polymer ?
#
loop_
_entity_poly.entity_id
_entity_poly.type
_entity_poly.pdbx_seq_one_letter_code
_entity_poly.pdbx_strand_id
1 'polypeptide(L)'
;MSDENQNKVYNLLISKGIDSYNEYDFYKERINSQKEFKWNEYNTQDNELNDELFEKIDVIVLLYGLYHQNKEICDELIEKSQEYDIPLLFVRSFGVEYVVEEIVEKADAVVGWNPHCIIDAIQTLVKGEEEWIKPCDIEEES
;
A
#
# COMPACT_ATOMS: atom_id res chain seq x y z
N MET A 1 -12.49 -11.80 23.90
CA MET A 1 -11.38 -11.55 22.96
C MET A 1 -11.55 -10.10 22.57
N SER A 2 -10.63 -9.25 23.02
CA SER A 2 -10.88 -7.82 23.18
C SER A 2 -10.98 -7.11 21.83
N ASP A 3 -12.12 -6.46 21.61
CA ASP A 3 -12.49 -5.59 20.48
C ASP A 3 -11.63 -4.31 20.38
N GLU A 4 -10.30 -4.40 20.45
CA GLU A 4 -9.43 -3.21 20.52
C GLU A 4 -9.22 -2.52 19.16
N ASN A 5 -9.60 -3.14 18.05
CA ASN A 5 -9.32 -2.59 16.71
C ASN A 5 -10.54 -2.03 15.95
N GLN A 6 -11.74 -1.97 16.55
CA GLN A 6 -12.95 -1.51 15.85
C GLN A 6 -12.98 0.01 15.54
N ASN A 7 -11.99 0.78 16.01
CA ASN A 7 -12.00 2.25 15.87
C ASN A 7 -10.67 2.88 15.45
N LYS A 8 -9.64 2.10 15.08
CA LYS A 8 -8.39 2.67 14.57
C LYS A 8 -8.66 3.35 13.22
N VAL A 9 -8.12 4.55 13.05
CA VAL A 9 -8.08 5.26 11.77
C VAL A 9 -6.66 5.13 11.24
N TYR A 10 -6.50 4.52 10.06
CA TYR A 10 -5.19 4.25 9.45
C TYR A 10 -4.76 5.41 8.56
N ASN A 11 -3.57 5.97 8.77
CA ASN A 11 -2.99 7.00 7.91
C ASN A 11 -2.22 6.34 6.77
N LEU A 12 -2.73 6.42 5.54
CA LEU A 12 -2.13 5.78 4.37
C LEU A 12 -1.48 6.83 3.48
N LEU A 13 -0.20 6.65 3.15
CA LEU A 13 0.49 7.43 2.12
C LEU A 13 0.52 6.66 0.81
N ILE A 14 -0.24 7.11 -0.19
CA ILE A 14 -0.44 6.39 -1.44
C ILE A 14 0.33 7.07 -2.56
N SER A 15 1.08 6.29 -3.35
CA SER A 15 1.74 6.81 -4.55
C SER A 15 0.71 7.39 -5.53
N LYS A 16 0.94 8.62 -5.98
CA LYS A 16 0.12 9.34 -6.97
C LYS A 16 1.02 10.12 -7.93
N GLY A 17 0.56 10.29 -9.15
CA GLY A 17 1.27 11.07 -10.17
C GLY A 17 0.62 10.89 -11.53
N ILE A 18 1.44 10.68 -12.56
CA ILE A 18 0.93 10.35 -13.90
C ILE A 18 0.22 8.99 -13.83
N ASP A 19 -1.10 9.03 -13.96
CA ASP A 19 -1.99 7.88 -13.83
C ASP A 19 -2.89 7.74 -15.06
N SER A 20 -2.39 7.03 -16.08
CA SER A 20 -3.10 6.86 -17.35
C SER A 20 -4.31 5.92 -17.25
N TYR A 21 -4.40 5.12 -16.18
CA TYR A 21 -5.41 4.06 -16.01
C TYR A 21 -6.35 4.31 -14.83
N ASN A 22 -6.21 5.46 -14.16
CA ASN A 22 -7.00 5.84 -12.99
C ASN A 22 -6.90 4.82 -11.84
N GLU A 23 -5.72 4.21 -11.67
CA GLU A 23 -5.45 3.22 -10.62
C GLU A 23 -5.60 3.82 -9.22
N TYR A 24 -5.22 5.08 -9.04
CA TYR A 24 -5.32 5.78 -7.75
C TYR A 24 -6.78 5.89 -7.28
N ASP A 25 -7.65 6.42 -8.13
CA ASP A 25 -9.07 6.57 -7.78
C ASP A 25 -9.74 5.20 -7.64
N PHE A 26 -9.37 4.22 -8.46
CA PHE A 26 -9.89 2.87 -8.32
C PHE A 26 -9.47 2.22 -6.99
N TYR A 27 -8.23 2.42 -6.55
CA TYR A 27 -7.76 1.97 -5.24
C TYR A 27 -8.61 2.56 -4.12
N LYS A 28 -8.88 3.87 -4.19
CA LYS A 28 -9.77 4.56 -3.24
C LYS A 28 -11.17 3.98 -3.22
N GLU A 29 -11.75 3.72 -4.38
CA GLU A 29 -13.07 3.08 -4.47
C GLU A 29 -13.08 1.69 -3.81
N ARG A 30 -12.02 0.90 -4.01
CA ARG A 30 -11.87 -0.41 -3.35
C ARG A 30 -11.83 -0.30 -1.85
N ILE A 31 -11.01 0.59 -1.29
CA ILE A 31 -10.97 0.78 0.16
C ILE A 31 -12.30 1.32 0.69
N ASN A 32 -12.87 2.34 0.05
CA ASN A 32 -14.13 2.95 0.48
C ASN A 32 -15.33 2.00 0.38
N SER A 33 -15.23 0.91 -0.39
CA SER A 33 -16.26 -0.13 -0.42
C SER A 33 -16.40 -0.87 0.92
N GLN A 34 -15.38 -0.81 1.77
CA GLN A 34 -15.27 -1.52 3.04
C GLN A 34 -15.58 -0.57 4.19
N LYS A 35 -16.87 -0.40 4.48
CA LYS A 35 -17.41 0.68 5.33
C LYS A 35 -16.90 0.69 6.78
N GLU A 36 -16.41 -0.44 7.27
CA GLU A 36 -15.90 -0.58 8.63
C GLU A 36 -14.44 -0.14 8.75
N PHE A 37 -13.73 -0.01 7.62
CA PHE A 37 -12.34 0.43 7.57
C PHE A 37 -12.27 1.95 7.51
N LYS A 38 -11.63 2.54 8.53
CA LYS A 38 -11.47 3.99 8.67
C LYS A 38 -10.04 4.37 8.35
N TRP A 39 -9.86 5.34 7.47
CA TRP A 39 -8.53 5.72 7.03
C TRP A 39 -8.48 7.20 6.65
N ASN A 40 -7.28 7.77 6.72
CA ASN A 40 -6.95 9.10 6.22
C ASN A 40 -6.08 8.95 4.97
N GLU A 41 -6.41 9.74 3.95
CA GLU A 41 -5.71 9.76 2.68
C GLU A 41 -4.58 10.78 2.71
N TYR A 42 -3.36 10.32 2.40
CA TYR A 42 -2.22 11.12 2.02
C TYR A 42 -1.68 10.61 0.69
N ASN A 43 -1.11 11.50 -0.13
CA ASN A 43 -0.51 11.11 -1.39
C ASN A 43 0.65 12.01 -1.80
N THR A 44 1.47 11.49 -2.71
CA THR A 44 2.72 12.12 -3.13
C THR A 44 2.58 13.36 -4.00
N GLN A 45 1.36 13.71 -4.44
CA GLN A 45 1.12 14.89 -5.28
C GLN A 45 0.46 16.04 -4.50
N ASP A 46 -0.45 15.72 -3.60
CA ASP A 46 -1.28 16.69 -2.87
C ASP A 46 -0.72 16.98 -1.45
N ASN A 47 0.27 16.21 -0.99
CA ASN A 47 0.94 16.40 0.28
C ASN A 47 2.44 16.64 0.12
N GLU A 48 3.01 17.48 1.00
CA GLU A 48 4.45 17.68 1.10
C GLU A 48 5.08 16.50 1.85
N LEU A 49 6.08 15.86 1.22
CA LEU A 49 6.80 14.73 1.79
C LEU A 49 7.90 15.21 2.74
N ASN A 50 7.52 15.46 3.99
CA ASN A 50 8.43 15.89 5.04
C ASN A 50 8.40 14.92 6.24
N ASP A 51 9.35 15.08 7.15
CA ASP A 51 9.53 14.19 8.30
C ASP A 51 8.25 14.14 9.18
N GLU A 52 7.58 15.29 9.38
CA GLU A 52 6.30 15.37 10.12
C GLU A 52 5.18 14.53 9.48
N LEU A 53 5.18 14.40 8.14
CA LEU A 53 4.26 13.53 7.45
C LEU A 53 4.58 12.07 7.77
N PHE A 54 5.84 11.65 7.54
CA PHE A 54 6.24 10.26 7.71
C PHE A 54 6.05 9.74 9.14
N GLU A 55 6.31 10.57 10.16
CA GLU A 55 6.11 10.21 11.58
C GLU A 55 4.68 9.80 11.95
N LYS A 56 3.66 10.17 11.16
CA LYS A 56 2.25 9.81 11.40
C LYS A 56 1.69 8.76 10.43
N ILE A 57 2.43 8.37 9.39
CA ILE A 57 1.95 7.38 8.42
C ILE A 57 2.01 5.99 9.04
N ASP A 58 0.91 5.23 8.92
CA ASP A 58 0.85 3.84 9.37
C ASP A 58 1.37 2.87 8.29
N VAL A 59 1.09 3.15 7.01
CA VAL A 59 1.49 2.32 5.86
C VAL A 59 1.73 3.19 4.63
N ILE A 60 2.81 2.89 3.90
CA ILE A 60 3.06 3.43 2.56
C ILE A 60 2.50 2.43 1.54
N VAL A 61 1.69 2.93 0.61
CA VAL A 61 1.05 2.14 -0.45
C VAL A 61 1.63 2.54 -1.79
N LEU A 62 2.27 1.58 -2.47
CA LEU A 62 2.81 1.76 -3.80
C LEU A 62 1.93 1.06 -4.84
N LEU A 63 1.34 1.84 -5.73
CA LEU A 63 0.55 1.36 -6.86
C LEU A 63 1.48 1.10 -8.05
N TYR A 64 1.68 -0.17 -8.41
CA TYR A 64 2.70 -0.53 -9.40
C TYR A 64 2.43 0.04 -10.80
N GLY A 65 1.17 0.22 -11.19
CA GLY A 65 0.85 0.75 -12.52
C GLY A 65 1.33 2.18 -12.71
N LEU A 66 1.62 2.88 -11.60
CA LEU A 66 2.19 4.23 -11.61
C LEU A 66 3.72 4.23 -11.61
N TYR A 67 4.37 3.13 -11.24
CA TYR A 67 5.82 3.09 -10.97
C TYR A 67 6.65 3.57 -12.17
N HIS A 68 6.38 3.08 -13.38
CA HIS A 68 7.19 3.41 -14.55
C HIS A 68 7.19 4.91 -14.90
N GLN A 69 6.03 5.57 -14.77
CA GLN A 69 5.90 6.99 -15.10
C GLN A 69 6.28 7.90 -13.94
N ASN A 70 6.40 7.35 -12.73
CA ASN A 70 6.61 8.08 -11.48
C ASN A 70 7.79 7.46 -10.69
N LYS A 71 8.82 6.97 -11.39
CA LYS A 71 9.90 6.16 -10.77
C LYS A 71 10.60 6.88 -9.63
N GLU A 72 10.95 8.15 -9.82
CA GLU A 72 11.69 8.95 -8.83
C GLU A 72 10.94 9.02 -7.50
N ILE A 73 9.65 9.37 -7.53
CA ILE A 73 8.83 9.47 -6.33
C ILE A 73 8.52 8.11 -5.71
N CYS A 74 8.38 7.06 -6.53
CA CYS A 74 8.19 5.70 -6.02
C CYS A 74 9.45 5.15 -5.34
N ASP A 75 10.63 5.41 -5.89
CA ASP A 75 11.90 5.03 -5.26
C ASP A 75 12.11 5.79 -3.95
N GLU A 76 11.79 7.10 -3.92
CA GLU A 76 11.83 7.90 -2.69
C GLU A 76 10.92 7.30 -1.60
N LEU A 77 9.70 6.87 -1.95
CA LEU A 77 8.81 6.20 -1.00
C LEU A 77 9.40 4.90 -0.44
N ILE A 78 10.09 4.10 -1.26
CA ILE A 78 10.75 2.86 -0.83
C ILE A 78 11.92 3.18 0.12
N GLU A 79 12.70 4.21 -0.17
CA GLU A 79 13.78 4.65 0.71
C GLU A 79 13.22 5.17 2.05
N LYS A 80 12.16 5.98 2.00
CA LYS A 80 11.50 6.53 3.19
C LYS A 80 10.82 5.46 4.04
N SER A 81 10.26 4.42 3.42
CA SER A 81 9.68 3.30 4.17
C SER A 81 10.74 2.63 5.05
N GLN A 82 11.95 2.45 4.53
CA GLN A 82 13.08 1.88 5.27
C GLN A 82 13.66 2.85 6.31
N GLU A 83 13.76 4.14 5.98
CA GLU A 83 14.31 5.17 6.88
C GLU A 83 13.44 5.36 8.13
N TYR A 84 12.11 5.32 7.95
CA TYR A 84 11.13 5.57 9.01
C TYR A 84 10.54 4.29 9.61
N ASP A 85 10.98 3.11 9.17
CA ASP A 85 10.43 1.81 9.58
C ASP A 85 8.90 1.73 9.38
N ILE A 86 8.43 2.27 8.24
CA ILE A 86 7.01 2.29 7.86
C ILE A 86 6.77 1.12 6.92
N PRO A 87 5.79 0.24 7.20
CA PRO A 87 5.44 -0.85 6.31
C PRO A 87 5.11 -0.40 4.89
N LEU A 88 5.69 -1.08 3.91
CA LEU A 88 5.48 -0.88 2.48
C LEU A 88 4.53 -1.93 1.91
N LEU A 89 3.31 -1.51 1.58
CA LEU A 89 2.33 -2.31 0.87
C LEU A 89 2.40 -2.05 -0.63
N PHE A 90 2.59 -3.10 -1.41
CA PHE A 90 2.63 -3.02 -2.86
C PHE A 90 1.36 -3.59 -3.50
N VAL A 91 0.73 -2.82 -4.37
CA VAL A 91 -0.49 -3.20 -5.11
C VAL A 91 -0.13 -3.44 -6.57
N ARG A 92 -0.33 -4.68 -7.04
CA ARG A 92 -0.05 -5.08 -8.43
C ARG A 92 -0.90 -4.25 -9.41
N SER A 93 -0.38 -3.91 -10.58
CA SER A 93 -1.16 -3.24 -11.64
C SER A 93 -2.15 -4.18 -12.33
N PHE A 94 -3.15 -3.64 -13.02
CA PHE A 94 -4.10 -4.46 -13.77
C PHE A 94 -3.43 -5.21 -14.94
N GLY A 95 -3.54 -6.53 -14.96
CA GLY A 95 -3.19 -7.35 -16.13
C GLY A 95 -1.69 -7.38 -16.48
N VAL A 96 -0.81 -6.98 -15.57
CA VAL A 96 0.64 -7.11 -15.75
C VAL A 96 1.10 -8.33 -14.96
N GLU A 97 1.51 -9.37 -15.69
CA GLU A 97 2.06 -10.60 -15.09
C GLU A 97 3.48 -10.40 -14.55
N TYR A 98 4.21 -9.38 -15.02
CA TYR A 98 5.60 -9.16 -14.67
C TYR A 98 5.79 -7.95 -13.73
N VAL A 99 6.07 -8.25 -12.47
CA VAL A 99 6.52 -7.27 -11.49
C VAL A 99 8.05 -7.35 -11.39
N VAL A 100 8.72 -6.20 -11.28
CA VAL A 100 10.17 -6.18 -11.01
C VAL A 100 10.43 -6.83 -9.64
N GLU A 101 11.12 -7.98 -9.64
CA GLU A 101 11.41 -8.77 -8.42
C GLU A 101 12.04 -7.93 -7.32
N GLU A 102 12.96 -7.02 -7.68
CA GLU A 102 13.62 -6.12 -6.73
C GLU A 102 12.64 -5.26 -5.92
N ILE A 103 11.50 -4.88 -6.50
CA ILE A 103 10.49 -4.06 -5.79
C ILE A 103 9.67 -4.95 -4.87
N VAL A 104 9.36 -6.18 -5.29
CA VAL A 104 8.65 -7.17 -4.47
C VAL A 104 9.45 -7.55 -3.24
N GLU A 105 10.76 -7.74 -3.38
CA GLU A 105 11.66 -8.08 -2.27
C GLU A 105 11.79 -6.97 -1.22
N LYS A 106 11.51 -5.71 -1.61
CA LYS A 106 11.54 -4.55 -0.70
C LYS A 106 10.20 -4.27 -0.03
N ALA A 107 9.11 -4.89 -0.49
CA ALA A 107 7.78 -4.70 0.06
C ALA A 107 7.51 -5.69 1.19
N ASP A 108 6.88 -5.22 2.27
CA ASP A 108 6.48 -6.07 3.40
C ASP A 108 5.26 -6.94 3.06
N ALA A 109 4.42 -6.45 2.14
CA ALA A 109 3.33 -7.23 1.57
C ALA A 109 3.06 -6.85 0.12
N VAL A 110 2.61 -7.82 -0.67
CA VAL A 110 2.15 -7.65 -2.05
C VAL A 110 0.72 -8.14 -2.15
N VAL A 111 -0.17 -7.35 -2.73
CA VAL A 111 -1.59 -7.71 -2.91
C VAL A 111 -2.10 -7.37 -4.32
N GLY A 112 -3.18 -8.04 -4.71
CA GLY A 112 -4.00 -7.66 -5.86
C GLY A 112 -5.07 -6.63 -5.51
N TRP A 113 -6.05 -6.45 -6.39
CA TRP A 113 -7.12 -5.43 -6.28
C TRP A 113 -8.34 -5.88 -5.46
N ASN A 114 -8.24 -6.99 -4.72
CA ASN A 114 -9.32 -7.44 -3.85
C ASN A 114 -9.37 -6.54 -2.60
N PRO A 115 -10.50 -5.84 -2.33
CA PRO A 115 -10.59 -4.89 -1.23
C PRO A 115 -10.41 -5.55 0.15
N HIS A 116 -10.81 -6.81 0.32
CA HIS A 116 -10.58 -7.54 1.56
C HIS A 116 -9.09 -7.82 1.79
N CYS A 117 -8.37 -8.26 0.75
CA CYS A 117 -6.93 -8.53 0.85
C CYS A 117 -6.12 -7.26 1.10
N ILE A 118 -6.50 -6.14 0.49
CA ILE A 118 -5.84 -4.84 0.74
C ILE A 118 -5.98 -4.46 2.23
N ILE A 119 -7.19 -4.55 2.79
CA ILE A 119 -7.43 -4.15 4.18
C ILE A 119 -6.78 -5.11 5.16
N ASP A 120 -6.88 -6.41 4.93
CA ASP A 120 -6.26 -7.42 5.77
C ASP A 120 -4.73 -7.22 5.81
N ALA A 121 -4.11 -6.96 4.66
CA ALA A 121 -2.70 -6.62 4.60
C ALA A 121 -2.36 -5.37 5.41
N ILE A 122 -3.09 -4.27 5.24
CA ILE A 122 -2.87 -3.04 6.03
C ILE A 122 -2.98 -3.33 7.53
N GLN A 123 -4.03 -4.04 7.95
CA GLN A 123 -4.27 -4.31 9.37
C GLN A 123 -3.17 -5.20 9.98
N THR A 124 -2.70 -6.20 9.25
CA THR A 124 -1.65 -7.10 9.72
C THR A 124 -0.29 -6.42 9.76
N LEU A 125 0.07 -5.65 8.71
CA LEU A 125 1.31 -4.85 8.68
C LEU A 125 1.39 -3.93 9.91
N VAL A 126 0.28 -3.27 10.24
CA VAL A 126 0.23 -2.32 11.36
C VAL A 126 0.23 -3.01 12.73
N LYS A 127 -0.23 -4.25 12.84
CA LYS A 127 -0.14 -5.02 14.09
C LYS A 127 1.27 -5.55 14.36
N GLY A 128 2.15 -5.56 13.34
CA GLY A 128 3.48 -6.13 13.44
C GLY A 128 3.47 -7.66 13.66
N GLU A 129 2.44 -8.34 13.17
CA GLU A 129 2.39 -9.81 13.20
C GLU A 129 3.41 -10.34 12.17
N GLU A 130 4.47 -11.01 12.63
CA GLU A 130 5.65 -11.47 11.85
C GLU A 130 5.36 -12.48 10.73
N GLU A 131 4.09 -12.80 10.45
CA GLU A 131 3.75 -13.68 9.34
C GLU A 131 3.77 -12.90 8.03
N TRP A 132 4.79 -13.17 7.21
CA TRP A 132 4.88 -12.73 5.83
C TRP A 132 3.55 -13.00 5.09
N ILE A 133 2.78 -11.95 4.79
CA ILE A 133 1.55 -12.08 4.00
C ILE A 133 1.93 -12.29 2.55
N LYS A 134 1.93 -13.56 2.11
CA LYS A 134 1.89 -13.86 0.68
C LYS A 134 0.55 -13.38 0.09
N PRO A 135 0.55 -12.77 -1.11
CA PRO A 135 -0.65 -12.29 -1.77
C PRO A 135 -1.71 -13.37 -1.88
N CYS A 136 -2.98 -12.96 -1.75
CA CYS A 136 -4.16 -13.75 -2.10
C CYS A 136 -4.21 -14.31 -3.55
N ASP A 137 -3.19 -14.06 -4.39
CA ASP A 137 -3.14 -14.46 -5.80
C ASP A 137 -1.76 -15.05 -6.18
N ILE A 138 -1.29 -16.03 -5.43
CA ILE A 138 -0.38 -17.04 -5.99
C ILE A 138 -1.14 -18.36 -5.93
N GLU A 139 -1.92 -18.65 -6.97
CA GLU A 139 -2.15 -20.06 -7.30
C GLU A 139 -0.76 -20.65 -7.55
N GLU A 140 -0.23 -21.41 -6.59
CA GLU A 140 0.88 -22.30 -6.87
C GLU A 140 0.36 -23.30 -7.92
N GLU A 141 0.65 -23.05 -9.19
CA GLU A 141 0.49 -24.08 -10.23
C GLU A 141 1.31 -25.29 -9.79
N SER A 142 0.59 -26.41 -9.61
CA SER A 142 1.06 -27.72 -9.15
C SER A 142 1.90 -28.46 -10.19
#